data_AF-A0A2S5TI22-F1
#
_entry.id   AF-A0A2S5TI22-F1
#
_cell.length_a   1.000
_cell.length_b   1.000
_cell.length_c   1.000
_cell.angle_alpha   90.00
_cell.angle_beta   90.00
_cell.angle_gamma   90.00
#
_symmetry.space_group_name_H-M   'P 1'
#
loop_
_entity.id
_entity.type
_entity.pdbx_description
1 polymer ?
#
loop_
_entity_poly.entity_id
_entity_poly.type
_entity_poly.pdbx_seq_one_letter_code
_entity_poly.pdbx_strand_id
1 'polypeptide(L)' 'MDIDWKERVLCCERAGLSRADIADFCGLSYSSLGDLMRGATREPRGMAAVKLWQLSERLAAGLEEAA' A
#
# COMPACT_ATOMS: atom_id res chain seq x y z
N MET A 1 7.08 8.98 13.77
CA MET A 1 7.31 7.84 12.86
C MET A 1 7.01 8.34 11.47
N ASP A 2 8.00 8.37 10.59
CA ASP A 2 7.78 8.67 9.18
C ASP A 2 7.09 7.45 8.57
N ILE A 3 5.90 7.61 7.98
CA ILE A 3 5.20 6.49 7.34
C ILE A 3 5.87 6.27 5.99
N ASP A 4 6.61 5.17 5.87
CA ASP A 4 7.12 4.74 4.58
C ASP A 4 5.99 4.06 3.78
N TRP A 5 5.33 4.86 2.95
CA TRP A 5 4.25 4.40 2.08
C TRP A 5 4.71 3.37 1.05
N LYS A 6 5.98 3.40 0.64
CA LYS A 6 6.55 2.43 -0.29
C LYS A 6 6.66 1.07 0.39
N GLU A 7 7.11 1.02 1.64
CA GLU A 7 7.09 -0.19 2.47
C GLU A 7 5.68 -0.76 2.61
N ARG A 8 4.65 0.07 2.78
CA ARG A 8 3.26 -0.42 2.86
C ARG A 8 2.80 -1.07 1.57
N VAL A 9 3.13 -0.50 0.41
CA VAL A 9 2.85 -1.13 -0.89
C VAL A 9 3.62 -2.43 -1.03
N LEU A 10 4.91 -2.46 -0.68
CA LEU A 10 5.72 -3.67 -0.71
C LEU A 10 5.19 -4.77 0.22
N CYS A 11 4.68 -4.41 1.40
CA CYS A 11 4.01 -5.35 2.31
C CYS A 11 2.81 -6.01 1.62
N CYS A 12 1.99 -5.24 0.92
CA CYS A 12 0.87 -5.77 0.15
C CYS A 12 1.34 -6.68 -1.00
N GLU A 13 2.41 -6.31 -1.72
CA GLU A 13 3.00 -7.15 -2.76
C GLU A 13 3.54 -8.48 -2.20
N ARG A 14 4.18 -8.46 -1.02
CA ARG A 14 4.68 -9.67 -0.34
C ARG A 14 3.57 -10.59 0.13
N ALA A 15 2.38 -10.04 0.42
CA ALA A 15 1.19 -10.82 0.72
C ALA A 15 0.50 -11.38 -0.54
N GLY A 16 1.03 -11.12 -1.74
CA GLY A 16 0.54 -11.67 -3.01
C GLY A 16 -0.44 -10.79 -3.77
N LEU A 17 -0.70 -9.56 -3.31
CA LEU A 17 -1.54 -8.61 -4.05
C LEU A 17 -0.76 -7.99 -5.22
N SER A 18 -1.44 -7.85 -6.37
CA SER A 18 -0.86 -7.10 -7.48
C SER A 18 -0.99 -5.60 -7.24
N ARG A 19 -0.11 -4.82 -7.87
CA ARG A 19 -0.19 -3.35 -7.84
C ARG A 19 -1.52 -2.81 -8.37
N ALA A 20 -2.15 -3.51 -9.31
CA ALA A 20 -3.46 -3.14 -9.83
C ALA A 20 -4.55 -3.31 -8.75
N ASP A 21 -4.54 -4.43 -8.02
CA ASP A 21 -5.48 -4.69 -6.93
C ASP A 21 -5.29 -3.70 -5.77
N ILE A 22 -4.04 -3.39 -5.43
CA ILE A 22 -3.73 -2.40 -4.39
C ILE A 22 -4.26 -1.02 -4.79
N ALA A 23 -4.06 -0.62 -6.05
CA ALA A 23 -4.53 0.65 -6.57
C ALA A 23 -6.07 0.72 -6.55
N ASP A 24 -6.76 -0.32 -7.03
CA ASP A 24 -8.22 -0.41 -7.02
C ASP A 24 -8.78 -0.34 -5.59
N PHE A 25 -8.22 -1.14 -4.67
CA PHE A 25 -8.63 -1.14 -3.26
C PHE A 25 -8.50 0.26 -2.63
N CYS A 26 -7.36 0.92 -2.87
CA CYS A 26 -7.08 2.25 -2.34
C CYS A 26 -7.83 3.39 -3.06
N GLY A 27 -8.48 3.12 -4.19
CA GLY A 27 -9.07 4.15 -5.04
C GLY A 27 -8.02 5.05 -5.71
N LEU A 28 -6.83 4.51 -5.96
CA LEU A 28 -5.73 5.16 -6.66
C LEU A 28 -5.71 4.69 -8.12
N SER A 29 -5.21 5.55 -9.00
CA SER A 29 -4.82 5.08 -10.33
C SER A 29 -3.53 4.27 -10.24
N TYR A 30 -3.34 3.30 -11.15
CA TYR A 30 -2.09 2.56 -11.26
C TYR A 30 -0.88 3.49 -11.44
N SER A 31 -1.05 4.58 -12.19
CA SER A 31 -0.03 5.62 -12.38
C SER A 31 0.35 6.28 -11.05
N SER A 32 -0.63 6.66 -10.24
CA SER A 32 -0.41 7.28 -8.92
C SER A 32 0.30 6.34 -7.96
N LEU A 33 -0.03 5.05 -7.99
CA LEU A 33 0.69 4.04 -7.21
C LEU A 33 2.13 3.88 -7.72
N GLY A 34 2.34 3.93 -9.04
CA GLY A 34 3.66 3.92 -9.65
C GLY A 34 4.51 5.16 -9.31
N ASP A 35 3.89 6.33 -9.16
CA ASP A 35 4.56 7.57 -8.74
C ASP A 35 4.95 7.52 -7.26
N LEU A 36 4.11 6.94 -6.42
CA LEU A 36 4.41 6.65 -5.01
C LEU A 36 5.63 5.72 -4.89
N MET A 37 5.65 4.62 -5.65
CA MET A 37 6.75 3.64 -5.65
C MET A 37 8.08 4.22 -6.15
N ARG A 38 8.02 5.19 -7.07
CA ARG A 38 9.18 5.91 -7.62
C ARG A 38 9.64 7.09 -6.75
N GLY A 39 8.88 7.43 -5.70
CA GLY A 39 9.15 8.58 -4.84
C GLY A 39 8.81 9.94 -5.48
N ALA A 40 8.13 9.95 -6.63
CA ALA A 40 7.60 11.17 -7.23
C ALA A 40 6.45 11.75 -6.41
N THR A 41 5.72 10.90 -5.69
CA THR A 41 4.73 11.28 -4.68
C THR A 41 5.19 10.79 -3.31
N ARG A 42 5.23 11.67 -2.30
CA ARG A 42 5.64 11.30 -0.93
C ARG A 42 4.55 10.55 -0.17
N GLU A 43 3.28 10.87 -0.42
CA GLU A 43 2.14 10.26 0.28
C GLU A 43 0.90 10.18 -0.61
N PRO A 44 0.09 9.10 -0.51
CA PRO A 44 -1.23 9.07 -1.12
C PRO A 44 -2.13 10.15 -0.49
N ARG A 45 -3.08 10.69 -1.24
CA ARG A 45 -3.96 11.76 -0.73
C ARG A 45 -5.26 11.20 -0.13
N GLY A 46 -5.72 11.83 0.94
CA GLY A 46 -7.06 11.61 1.52
C GLY A 46 -7.29 10.15 1.92
N MET A 47 -8.42 9.58 1.51
CA MET A 47 -8.80 8.22 1.89
C MET A 47 -7.90 7.12 1.32
N ALA A 48 -7.15 7.39 0.25
CA ALA A 48 -6.21 6.41 -0.29
C ALA A 48 -5.09 6.08 0.72
N ALA A 49 -4.61 7.07 1.46
CA ALA A 49 -3.61 6.87 2.51
C ALA A 49 -4.16 5.99 3.64
N VAL A 50 -5.38 6.29 4.10
CA VAL A 50 -6.04 5.53 5.16
C VAL A 50 -6.26 4.08 4.74
N LYS A 51 -6.77 3.85 3.52
CA LYS A 51 -7.02 2.51 2.98
C LYS A 51 -5.73 1.72 2.78
N LEU A 52 -4.69 2.34 2.24
CA LEU A 52 -3.39 1.68 2.05
C LEU A 52 -2.78 1.28 3.40
N TRP A 53 -2.86 2.17 4.38
CA TRP A 53 -2.41 1.88 5.73
C TRP A 53 -3.19 0.69 6.33
N GLN A 54 -4.53 0.75 6.32
CA GLN A 54 -5.38 -0.33 6.83
C GLN A 54 -5.15 -1.67 6.13
N LEU A 55 -5.00 -1.66 4.79
CA LEU A 55 -4.71 -2.86 4.01
C LEU A 55 -3.38 -3.48 4.45
N SER A 56 -2.33 -2.67 4.52
CA SER A 56 -1.01 -3.16 4.94
C SER A 56 -0.98 -3.65 6.39
N GLU A 57 -1.64 -2.98 7.35
CA GLU A 57 -1.75 -3.45 8.73
C GLU A 57 -2.46 -4.81 8.82
N ARG A 58 -3.57 -4.96 8.09
CA ARG A 58 -4.34 -6.22 8.07
C ARG A 58 -3.51 -7.37 7.51
N LEU A 59 -2.74 -7.11 6.47
CA LEU A 59 -1.89 -8.12 5.84
C LEU A 59 -0.67 -8.46 6.71
N ALA A 60 -0.08 -7.46 7.36
CA ALA A 60 1.00 -7.69 8.33
C ALA A 60 0.53 -8.57 9.50
N ALA A 61 -0.63 -8.26 10.09
CA ALA A 61 -1.20 -9.06 11.17
C ALA A 61 -1.56 -10.49 10.71
N GLY A 62 -2.12 -10.65 9.50
CA GLY A 62 -2.44 -11.97 8.95
C GLY A 62 -1.22 -12.81 8.58
N LEU A 63 -0.07 -12.18 8.30
CA LEU A 63 1.20 -12.87 8.08
C LEU A 63 1.82 -13.38 9.39
N GLU A 64 1.62 -12.68 10.52
CA GLU A 64 2.10 -13.13 11.84
C GLU A 64 1.34 -14.35 12.37
N GLU A 65 0.05 -14.52 12.03
CA GLU A 65 -0.72 -15.71 12.45
C GLU A 65 -0.45 -16.95 11.59
N ALA A 66 0.23 -16.81 10.46
CA ALA A 66 0.53 -17.89 9.51
C ALA A 66 2.00 -18.37 9.54
N ALA A 67 2.85 -17.74 10.39
CA ALA A 67 4.27 -18.04 10.56
C ALA A 67 4.52 -18.82 11.86
#